data_AF-A0A7I8CCZ8-F1
#
_entry.id   AF-A0A7I8CCZ8-F1
#
_cell.length_a   1.000
_cell.length_b   1.000
_cell.length_c   1.000
_cell.angle_alpha   90.00
_cell.angle_beta   90.00
_cell.angle_gamma   90.00
#
_symmetry.space_group_name_H-M   'P 1'
#
loop_
_entity.id
_entity.type
_entity.pdbx_description
1 polymer ?
#
loop_
_entity_poly.entity_id
_entity_poly.type
_entity_poly.pdbx_seq_one_letter_code
_entity_poly.pdbx_strand_id
1 'polypeptide(L)' 'MRLATFNPDMVGDEYMLSPHEFATLMLVKSAPEQIDLNRQELDTLLERQLIALEEFACGVQRPRLTRDGDSVLRAITGKH' A
#
# COMPACT_ATOMS: atom_id res chain seq x y z
N MET A 1 -7.62 37.17 -1.24
CA MET A 1 -7.02 36.13 -0.37
C MET A 1 -6.06 35.33 -1.23
N ARG A 2 -4.80 35.23 -0.77
CA ARG A 2 -3.67 34.75 -1.57
C ARG A 2 -3.81 33.27 -1.90
N LEU A 3 -3.36 32.93 -3.12
CA LEU A 3 -3.18 31.59 -3.67
C LEU A 3 -2.64 30.61 -2.63
N ALA A 4 -3.32 29.50 -2.42
CA ALA A 4 -2.60 28.25 -2.23
C ALA A 4 -2.06 27.89 -3.62
N THR A 5 -0.82 28.28 -3.88
CA THR A 5 -0.05 27.73 -4.99
C THR A 5 -0.03 26.22 -4.76
N PHE A 6 -0.86 25.50 -5.51
CA PHE A 6 -0.71 24.05 -5.64
C PHE A 6 0.63 23.88 -6.36
N ASN A 7 1.70 23.77 -5.58
CA ASN A 7 3.04 23.50 -6.10
C ASN A 7 3.01 22.10 -6.71
N PRO A 8 3.16 21.93 -8.04
CA PRO A 8 3.28 20.63 -8.66
C PRO A 8 4.68 20.01 -8.47
N ASP A 9 5.41 20.45 -7.43
CA ASP A 9 6.77 20.07 -7.07
C ASP A 9 6.79 19.39 -5.69
N MET A 10 5.81 18.53 -5.41
CA MET A 10 5.84 17.61 -4.26
C MET A 10 5.31 16.23 -4.68
N VAL A 11 6.27 15.35 -5.00
CA VAL A 11 6.19 13.88 -5.23
C VAL A 11 5.45 13.49 -6.52
N GLY A 12 6.10 13.06 -7.60
CA GLY A 12 6.91 11.85 -7.70
C GLY A 12 5.98 10.63 -7.86
N ASP A 13 5.90 10.04 -9.05
CA ASP A 13 5.37 8.67 -9.23
C ASP A 13 3.83 8.46 -9.04
N GLU A 14 2.98 9.42 -9.42
CA GLU A 14 1.51 9.33 -9.19
C GLU A 14 0.72 8.25 -9.97
N TYR A 15 1.34 7.45 -10.84
CA TYR A 15 0.62 6.39 -11.59
C TYR A 15 1.17 4.97 -11.40
N MET A 16 2.29 4.79 -10.72
CA MET A 16 2.86 3.47 -10.43
C MET A 16 3.27 3.41 -8.96
N LEU A 17 3.10 2.24 -8.33
CA LEU A 17 3.56 2.00 -6.97
C LEU A 17 5.03 2.37 -6.85
N SER A 18 5.36 3.28 -5.94
CA SER A 18 6.74 3.57 -5.58
C SER A 18 7.42 2.29 -5.11
N PRO A 19 8.76 2.15 -5.25
CA PRO A 19 9.50 0.97 -4.78
C PRO A 19 9.20 0.62 -3.31
N HIS A 20 8.97 1.64 -2.48
CA HIS A 20 8.59 1.48 -1.07
C HIS A 20 7.17 0.93 -0.88
N GLU A 21 6.19 1.39 -1.65
CA GLU A 21 4.83 0.85 -1.63
C GLU A 21 4.82 -0.60 -2.14
N PHE A 22 5.56 -0.88 -3.21
CA PHE A 22 5.70 -2.23 -3.73
C PHE A 22 6.36 -3.17 -2.72
N ALA A 23 7.43 -2.73 -2.04
CA ALA A 23 8.07 -3.51 -0.99
C ALA A 23 7.11 -3.79 0.17
N THR A 24 6.33 -2.80 0.59
CA THR A 24 5.29 -2.97 1.61
C THR A 24 4.23 -3.97 1.13
N LEU A 25 3.75 -3.88 -0.12
CA LEU A 25 2.77 -4.80 -0.69
C LEU A 25 3.30 -6.26 -0.75
N MET A 26 4.57 -6.44 -1.12
CA MET A 26 5.26 -7.72 -1.10
C MET A 26 5.43 -8.28 0.32
N LEU A 27 5.71 -7.41 1.30
CA LEU A 27 5.74 -7.77 2.70
C LEU A 27 4.34 -8.16 3.19
N VAL A 28 3.27 -7.44 2.80
CA VAL A 28 1.88 -7.77 3.21
C VAL A 28 1.53 -9.18 2.74
N LYS A 29 2.01 -9.56 1.55
CA LYS A 29 1.83 -10.92 1.01
C LYS A 29 2.65 -11.97 1.76
N SER A 30 3.90 -11.67 2.12
CA SER A 30 4.87 -12.68 2.57
C SER A 30 4.99 -12.79 4.09
N ALA A 31 4.82 -11.67 4.80
CA ALA A 31 5.00 -11.53 6.23
C ALA A 31 4.13 -10.36 6.78
N PRO A 32 2.80 -10.47 6.74
CA PRO A 32 1.89 -9.41 7.22
C PRO A 32 2.06 -9.07 8.71
N GLU A 33 2.65 -9.98 9.50
CA GLU A 33 2.94 -9.78 10.92
C GLU A 33 4.15 -8.86 11.20
N GLN A 34 5.04 -8.67 10.22
CA GLN A 34 6.24 -7.83 10.37
C GLN A 34 6.00 -6.39 9.93
N ILE A 35 4.76 -6.06 9.55
CA ILE A 35 4.43 -4.79 8.95
C ILE A 35 3.88 -3.86 9.99
N ASP A 36 4.48 -2.69 10.01
CA ASP A 36 4.08 -1.61 10.88
C ASP A 36 2.85 -0.92 10.29
N LEU A 37 1.72 -1.01 10.99
CA LEU A 37 0.44 -0.40 10.61
C LEU A 37 0.49 1.13 10.54
N ASN A 38 1.50 1.75 11.15
CA ASN A 38 1.66 3.19 11.20
C ASN A 38 2.40 3.79 10.00
N ARG A 39 2.77 2.97 8.99
CA ARG A 39 3.42 3.44 7.76
C ARG A 39 2.43 4.14 6.83
N GLN A 40 2.86 5.27 6.27
CA GLN A 40 2.04 6.04 5.32
C GLN A 40 1.79 5.28 4.01
N GLU A 41 2.75 4.45 3.59
CA GLU A 41 2.58 3.57 2.43
C GLU A 41 1.38 2.62 2.61
N LEU A 42 1.14 2.18 3.84
CA LEU A 42 0.06 1.25 4.16
C LEU A 42 -1.31 1.94 4.02
N ASP A 43 -1.39 3.18 4.50
CA ASP A 43 -2.55 4.06 4.29
C ASP A 43 -2.82 4.25 2.79
N THR A 44 -1.78 4.49 1.99
CA THR A 44 -1.89 4.64 0.53
C THR A 44 -2.36 3.35 -0.15
N LEU A 45 -1.83 2.19 0.24
CA LEU A 45 -2.25 0.89 -0.29
C LEU A 45 -3.70 0.54 0.11
N LEU A 46 -4.13 0.99 1.29
CA LEU A 46 -5.49 0.82 1.80
C LEU A 46 -6.48 1.72 1.04
N GLU A 47 -6.13 3.01 0.84
CA GLU A 47 -6.88 3.96 0.00
C GLU A 47 -7.08 3.43 -1.42
N ARG A 48 -6.05 2.77 -1.96
CA ARG A 48 -6.08 2.12 -3.28
C ARG A 48 -6.74 0.74 -3.29
N GLN A 49 -7.24 0.25 -2.14
CA GLN A 49 -7.89 -1.05 -1.97
C GLN A 49 -6.99 -2.25 -2.37
N LEU A 50 -5.67 -2.09 -2.37
CA LEU A 50 -4.71 -3.17 -2.65
C LEU A 50 -4.46 -4.05 -1.42
N ILE A 51 -4.72 -3.51 -0.24
CA ILE A 51 -4.68 -4.22 1.04
C ILE A 51 -5.93 -3.88 1.84
N ALA A 52 -6.24 -4.73 2.83
CA ALA A 52 -7.32 -4.54 3.78
C ALA A 52 -6.78 -4.78 5.20
N LEU A 53 -7.32 -4.09 6.20
CA LEU A 53 -7.00 -4.36 7.60
C LEU A 53 -8.01 -5.38 8.14
N GLU A 54 -7.53 -6.57 8.50
CA GLU A 54 -8.33 -7.58 9.20
C GLU A 54 -8.05 -7.51 10.69
N GLU A 55 -9.13 -7.49 11.49
CA GLU A 55 -9.06 -7.56 12.94
C GLU A 55 -9.07 -9.02 13.40
N PHE A 56 -8.01 -9.44 14.09
CA PHE A 56 -7.96 -10.75 14.72
C PHE A 56 -8.68 -10.76 16.06
N ALA A 57 -9.12 -11.95 16.49
CA ALA A 57 -9.82 -12.19 17.76
C ALA A 57 -9.11 -11.67 19.03
N CYS A 58 -7.81 -11.34 18.94
CA CYS A 58 -7.05 -10.70 20.03
C CYS A 58 -7.03 -9.17 19.98
N GLY A 59 -7.83 -8.52 19.13
CA GLY A 59 -7.80 -7.06 18.92
C GLY A 59 -6.58 -6.57 18.14
N VAL A 60 -5.85 -7.48 17.50
CA VAL A 60 -4.69 -7.16 16.67
C VAL A 60 -5.16 -6.97 15.23
N GLN A 61 -5.05 -5.76 14.72
CA GLN A 61 -5.26 -5.49 13.30
C GLN A 61 -4.03 -5.97 12.52
N ARG A 62 -4.24 -6.56 11.35
CA ARG A 62 -3.16 -6.97 10.45
C ARG A 62 -3.50 -6.58 9.02
N PRO A 63 -2.52 -6.11 8.26
CA PRO A 63 -2.71 -5.87 6.85
C PRO A 63 -2.80 -7.21 6.12
N ARG A 64 -3.77 -7.33 5.21
CA ARG A 64 -3.96 -8.47 4.35
C ARG A 64 -4.03 -8.00 2.90
N LEU A 65 -3.38 -8.74 2.02
CA LEU A 65 -3.41 -8.48 0.59
C LEU A 65 -4.82 -8.75 0.02
N THR A 66 -5.38 -7.79 -0.72
CA THR A 66 -6.65 -8.00 -1.43
C THR A 66 -6.42 -8.69 -2.77
N ARG A 67 -7.52 -9.04 -3.43
CA ARG A 67 -7.50 -9.64 -4.77
C ARG A 67 -6.94 -8.68 -5.83
N ASP A 68 -7.19 -7.37 -5.66
CA ASP A 68 -6.63 -6.31 -6.51
C ASP A 68 -5.13 -6.16 -6.27
N GLY A 69 -4.68 -6.15 -5.01
CA GLY A 69 -3.26 -6.15 -4.65
C GLY A 69 -2.49 -7.34 -5.23
N ASP A 70 -3.06 -8.55 -5.17
CA ASP A 70 -2.44 -9.72 -5.82
C ASP A 70 -2.39 -9.58 -7.34
N SER A 71 -3.45 -9.06 -7.98
CA SER A 71 -3.48 -8.84 -9.43
C SER A 71 -2.39 -7.85 -9.87
N VAL A 72 -2.20 -6.77 -9.10
CA VAL A 72 -1.13 -5.79 -9.33
C VAL A 72 0.25 -6.43 -9.13
N LEU A 73 0.47 -7.15 -8.02
CA LEU A 73 1.73 -7.86 -7.78
C LEU A 73 2.05 -8.86 -8.90
N ARG A 74 1.05 -9.57 -9.42
CA ARG A 74 1.20 -10.52 -10.53
C ARG A 74 1.50 -9.81 -11.85
N ALA A 75 0.86 -8.69 -12.12
CA ALA A 75 1.14 -7.87 -13.30
C ALA A 75 2.59 -7.34 -13.29
N ILE A 76 3.11 -6.96 -12.13
CA ILE A 76 4.48 -6.44 -11.97
C ILE A 76 5.51 -7.57 -11.95
N THR A 77 5.24 -8.67 -11.25
CA THR A 77 6.18 -9.80 -11.10
C THR A 77 6.20 -10.72 -12.34
N GLY A 78 5.25 -10.57 -13.29
CA GLY A 78 5.23 -11.31 -14.55
C GLY A 78 5.10 -12.82 -14.40
N LYS A 79 4.68 -13.32 -13.23
CA LYS A 79 4.56 -14.76 -12.95
C LYS A 79 3.15 -15.23 -13.36
N HIS A 80 3.03 -15.59 -14.64
CA HIS A 80 1.93 -16.40 -15.17
C HIS A 80 2.10 -17.86 -14.75
#